data_AF-D0VXQ0-F1
#
_entry.id   AF-D0VXQ0-F1
#
_cell.length_a   1.000
_cell.length_b   1.000
_cell.length_c   1.000
_cell.angle_alpha   90.00
_cell.angle_beta   90.00
_cell.angle_gamma   90.00
#
_symmetry.space_group_name_H-M   'P 1'
#
loop_
_entity.id
_entity.type
_entity.pdbx_description
1 polymer ?
#
loop_
_entity_poly.entity_id
_entity_poly.type
_entity_poly.pdbx_seq_one_letter_code
_entity_poly.pdbx_strand_id
1 'polypeptide(L)'
;SLVVLLVLVGGEVEVLFGLFTGVFLLYPLLSWDFSAELSGLVSLDLVGSVMIVLSLYISGLMFLSSVGVNRFKAFSSLILLICLILVMVFGASSFFIFYICFESVLIPTLLLILGWGYQPERMQAVNYMLIYTVAGSLPLI
;
A
#
# COMPACT_ATOMS: atom_id res chain seq x y z
N SER A 1 -20.77 -22.36 8.74
CA SER A 1 -21.91 -21.54 8.25
C SER A 1 -21.59 -20.05 8.29
N LEU A 2 -21.15 -19.47 9.41
CA LEU A 2 -20.80 -18.03 9.52
C LEU A 2 -19.54 -17.62 8.72
N VAL A 3 -18.49 -18.46 8.74
CA VAL A 3 -17.26 -18.22 7.96
C VAL A 3 -17.52 -18.29 6.45
N VAL A 4 -18.35 -19.25 6.02
CA VAL A 4 -18.73 -19.38 4.60
C VAL A 4 -19.61 -18.20 4.16
N LEU A 5 -20.50 -17.72 5.03
CA LEU A 5 -21.32 -16.54 4.76
C LEU A 5 -20.46 -15.27 4.67
N LEU A 6 -19.44 -15.13 5.52
CA LEU A 6 -18.51 -14.00 5.50
C LEU A 6 -17.58 -14.03 4.28
N VAL A 7 -17.20 -15.22 3.79
CA VAL A 7 -16.43 -15.37 2.54
C VAL A 7 -17.30 -15.07 1.31
N LEU A 8 -18.57 -15.49 1.30
CA LEU A 8 -19.50 -15.17 0.21
C LEU A 8 -19.87 -13.68 0.16
N VAL A 9 -20.20 -13.09 1.31
CA VAL A 9 -20.43 -11.63 1.42
C VAL A 9 -19.15 -10.87 1.12
N GLY A 10 -17.99 -11.38 1.58
CA GLY A 10 -16.67 -10.83 1.27
C GLY A 10 -16.42 -10.77 -0.23
N GLY A 11 -16.71 -11.85 -0.96
CA GLY A 11 -16.57 -11.89 -2.42
C GLY A 11 -17.42 -10.85 -3.15
N GLU A 12 -18.66 -10.64 -2.73
CA GLU A 12 -19.51 -9.59 -3.30
C GLU A 12 -18.96 -8.18 -3.01
N VAL A 13 -18.46 -7.96 -1.78
CA VAL A 13 -17.85 -6.69 -1.37
C VAL A 13 -16.52 -6.43 -2.10
N GLU A 14 -15.72 -7.47 -2.36
CA GLU A 14 -14.48 -7.39 -3.13
C GLU A 14 -14.75 -6.96 -4.58
N VAL A 15 -15.76 -7.55 -5.23
CA VAL A 15 -16.17 -7.18 -6.59
C VAL A 15 -16.69 -5.74 -6.62
N LEU A 16 -17.49 -5.33 -5.65
CA LEU A 16 -18.07 -3.99 -5.57
C LEU A 16 -16.99 -2.93 -5.30
N PHE A 17 -16.05 -3.22 -4.39
CA PHE A 17 -14.89 -2.38 -4.14
C PHE A 17 -13.98 -2.28 -5.37
N GLY A 18 -13.74 -3.38 -6.07
CA GLY A 18 -12.99 -3.41 -7.33
C GLY A 18 -13.65 -2.61 -8.46
N LEU A 19 -14.98 -2.59 -8.53
CA LEU A 19 -15.70 -1.73 -9.46
C LEU A 19 -15.58 -0.25 -9.09
N PHE A 20 -15.68 0.11 -7.80
CA PHE A 20 -15.47 1.48 -7.33
C PHE A 20 -14.06 2.00 -7.61
N THR A 21 -13.03 1.20 -7.31
CA THR A 21 -11.63 1.58 -7.62
C THR A 21 -11.38 1.58 -9.13
N GLY A 22 -12.01 0.69 -9.88
CA GLY A 22 -12.00 0.69 -11.34
C GLY A 22 -12.55 1.99 -11.93
N VAL A 23 -13.70 2.48 -11.44
CA VAL A 23 -14.26 3.77 -11.89
C VAL A 23 -13.35 4.95 -11.51
N PHE A 24 -12.72 4.89 -10.33
CA PHE A 24 -11.77 5.92 -9.90
C PHE A 24 -10.47 5.91 -10.73
N LEU A 25 -10.02 4.75 -11.23
CA LEU A 25 -8.90 4.64 -12.18
C LEU A 25 -9.21 5.25 -13.56
N LEU A 26 -10.48 5.28 -13.97
CA LEU A 26 -10.89 5.85 -15.26
C LEU A 26 -10.91 7.39 -15.23
N TYR A 27 -11.07 8.01 -14.05
CA TYR A 27 -11.18 9.45 -13.91
C TYR A 27 -9.90 10.20 -14.36
N PRO A 28 -8.68 9.79 -13.92
CA PRO A 28 -7.43 10.38 -14.43
C PRO A 28 -7.21 10.18 -15.92
N LEU A 29 -7.69 9.06 -16.50
CA LEU A 29 -7.55 8.75 -17.93
C LEU A 29 -8.47 9.61 -18.81
N LEU A 30 -9.60 10.08 -18.26
CA LEU A 30 -10.52 11.00 -18.92
C LEU A 30 -10.03 12.44 -18.92
N SER A 31 -9.26 12.83 -17.90
CA SER A 31 -8.63 14.14 -17.82
C SER A 31 -7.24 14.12 -18.48
N TRP A 32 -7.17 14.49 -19.76
CA TRP A 32 -5.94 14.40 -20.55
C TRP A 32 -4.75 15.22 -20.01
N ASP A 33 -4.98 16.24 -19.17
CA ASP A 33 -3.92 17.11 -18.63
C ASP A 33 -4.10 17.42 -17.12
N PHE A 34 -4.39 16.42 -16.29
CA PHE A 34 -4.39 16.64 -14.83
C PHE A 34 -2.96 16.50 -14.26
N SER A 35 -2.24 17.61 -14.22
CA SER A 35 -1.11 17.80 -13.30
C SER A 35 -1.49 18.86 -12.27
N ALA A 36 -1.60 18.46 -11.01
CA ALA A 36 -1.89 19.37 -9.91
C ALA A 36 -0.71 19.35 -8.93
N GLU A 37 -0.02 20.48 -8.83
CA GLU A 37 1.03 20.68 -7.84
C GLU A 37 0.48 21.50 -6.65
N LEU A 38 0.59 20.95 -5.45
CA LEU A 38 0.28 21.64 -4.21
C LEU A 38 1.57 22.05 -3.51
N SER A 39 1.85 23.35 -3.50
CA SER A 39 2.92 23.98 -2.70
C SER A 39 4.34 23.41 -2.90
N GLY A 40 4.59 22.70 -4.00
CA GLY A 40 5.88 22.06 -4.28
C GLY A 40 6.20 20.84 -3.42
N LEU A 41 5.25 20.35 -2.61
CA LEU A 41 5.42 19.14 -1.78
C LEU A 41 4.67 17.94 -2.33
N VAL A 42 3.49 18.18 -2.89
CA VAL A 42 2.66 17.14 -3.49
C VAL A 42 2.45 17.45 -4.95
N SER A 43 2.78 16.53 -5.85
CA SER A 43 2.39 16.58 -7.26
C SER A 43 1.53 15.37 -7.59
N LEU A 44 0.41 15.62 -8.25
CA LEU A 44 -0.48 14.58 -8.76
C LEU A 44 -0.41 14.60 -10.27
N ASP A 45 0.43 13.71 -10.81
CA ASP A 45 0.48 13.40 -12.24
C ASP A 45 -0.43 12.21 -12.56
N LEU A 46 -0.72 12.00 -13.84
CA LEU A 46 -1.52 10.86 -14.31
C LEU A 46 -0.96 9.53 -13.79
N VAL A 47 0.36 9.33 -13.85
CA VAL A 47 1.01 8.11 -13.32
C VAL A 47 0.87 8.00 -11.80
N GLY A 48 1.13 9.10 -11.06
CA GLY A 48 1.01 9.12 -9.61
C GLY A 48 -0.40 8.80 -9.14
N SER A 49 -1.41 9.39 -9.80
CA SER A 49 -2.82 9.13 -9.49
C SER A 49 -3.20 7.66 -9.68
N VAL A 50 -2.79 7.02 -10.79
CA VAL A 50 -3.03 5.59 -11.05
C VAL A 50 -2.40 4.72 -9.96
N MET A 51 -1.17 5.03 -9.54
CA MET A 51 -0.47 4.28 -8.49
C MET A 51 -1.12 4.47 -7.11
N ILE A 52 -1.63 5.67 -6.81
CA ILE A 52 -2.39 5.94 -5.58
C ILE A 52 -3.66 5.07 -5.55
N VAL A 53 -4.44 5.02 -6.63
CA VAL A 53 -5.65 4.18 -6.67
C VAL A 53 -5.32 2.71 -6.49
N LEU A 54 -4.25 2.23 -7.13
CA LEU A 54 -3.80 0.85 -6.99
C LEU A 54 -3.39 0.53 -5.53
N SER A 55 -2.69 1.44 -4.86
CA SER A 55 -2.29 1.26 -3.46
C SER A 55 -3.49 1.21 -2.50
N LEU A 56 -4.52 2.04 -2.75
CA LEU A 56 -5.79 2.01 -2.02
C LEU A 56 -6.54 0.69 -2.26
N TYR A 57 -6.52 0.18 -3.49
CA TYR A 57 -7.14 -1.09 -3.83
C TYR A 57 -6.49 -2.27 -3.09
N ILE A 58 -5.15 -2.38 -3.16
CA ILE A 58 -4.42 -3.49 -2.51
C ILE A 58 -4.56 -3.40 -0.98
N SER A 59 -4.47 -2.21 -0.40
CA SER A 59 -4.66 -2.04 1.05
C SER A 59 -6.09 -2.37 1.51
N GLY A 60 -7.11 -2.08 0.68
CA GLY A 60 -8.48 -2.53 0.92
C GLY A 60 -8.61 -4.06 0.93
N LEU A 61 -7.99 -4.75 -0.03
CA LEU A 61 -7.96 -6.23 -0.06
C LEU A 61 -7.21 -6.81 1.16
N MET A 62 -6.10 -6.21 1.55
CA MET A 62 -5.36 -6.60 2.77
C MET A 62 -6.22 -6.42 4.02
N PHE A 63 -7.02 -5.35 4.11
CA PHE A 63 -7.94 -5.14 5.22
C PHE A 63 -9.04 -6.21 5.25
N LEU A 64 -9.64 -6.58 4.12
CA LEU A 64 -10.67 -7.62 4.05
C LEU A 64 -10.14 -9.00 4.47
N SER A 65 -8.94 -9.36 4.00
CA SER A 65 -8.30 -10.63 4.40
C SER A 65 -7.92 -10.68 5.88
N SER A 66 -7.77 -9.52 6.54
CA SER A 66 -7.33 -9.46 7.94
C SER A 66 -8.37 -9.94 8.96
N VAL A 67 -9.64 -10.10 8.58
CA VAL A 67 -10.77 -10.42 9.49
C VAL A 67 -10.55 -11.70 10.31
N GLY A 68 -9.77 -12.66 9.80
CA GLY A 68 -9.44 -13.91 10.49
C GLY A 68 -8.14 -13.90 11.31
N VAL A 69 -7.42 -12.78 11.38
CA VAL A 69 -6.04 -12.75 11.91
C VAL A 69 -6.01 -12.46 13.42
N ASN A 70 -5.15 -13.18 14.13
CA ASN A 70 -4.92 -12.96 15.56
C ASN A 70 -4.34 -11.56 15.81
N ARG A 71 -4.86 -10.82 16.80
CA ARG A 71 -4.57 -9.39 17.05
C ARG A 71 -4.95 -8.45 15.87
N PHE A 72 -6.17 -8.62 15.35
CA PHE A 72 -6.78 -7.80 14.28
C PHE A 72 -6.45 -6.29 14.35
N LYS A 73 -6.67 -5.64 15.51
CA LYS A 73 -6.48 -4.18 15.66
C LYS A 73 -5.07 -3.70 15.31
N ALA A 74 -4.05 -4.47 15.69
CA ALA A 74 -2.65 -4.10 15.45
C ALA A 74 -2.27 -4.34 13.98
N PHE A 75 -2.78 -5.41 13.38
CA PHE A 75 -2.57 -5.70 11.96
C PHE A 75 -3.25 -4.66 11.07
N SER A 76 -4.51 -4.30 11.39
CA SER A 76 -5.26 -3.29 10.67
C SER A 76 -4.61 -1.90 10.77
N SER A 77 -4.08 -1.52 11.94
CA SER A 77 -3.38 -0.24 12.08
C SER A 77 -2.10 -0.17 11.25
N LEU A 78 -1.38 -1.29 11.12
CA LEU A 78 -0.17 -1.35 10.28
C LEU A 78 -0.51 -1.26 8.80
N ILE A 79 -1.57 -1.94 8.34
CA ILE A 79 -2.05 -1.80 6.96
C ILE A 79 -2.44 -0.35 6.65
N LEU A 80 -3.16 0.32 7.56
CA LEU A 80 -3.52 1.73 7.41
C LEU A 80 -2.28 2.63 7.36
N LEU A 81 -1.26 2.35 8.18
CA LEU A 81 0.00 3.09 8.15
C LEU A 81 0.70 2.93 6.80
N ILE A 82 0.79 1.70 6.28
CA ILE A 82 1.38 1.42 4.96
C ILE A 82 0.63 2.16 3.86
N CYS A 83 -0.71 2.12 3.90
CA CYS A 83 -1.56 2.84 2.95
C CYS A 83 -1.25 4.35 2.96
N LEU A 84 -1.21 4.98 4.14
CA LEU A 84 -0.90 6.40 4.28
C LEU A 84 0.48 6.74 3.70
N ILE A 85 1.50 5.95 3.99
CA ILE A 85 2.86 6.21 3.50
C ILE A 85 2.90 6.04 1.97
N LEU A 86 2.27 4.99 1.41
CA LEU A 86 2.24 4.77 -0.04
C LEU A 86 1.57 5.93 -0.79
N VAL A 87 0.49 6.49 -0.25
CA VAL A 87 -0.16 7.68 -0.83
C VAL A 87 0.81 8.86 -0.84
N MET A 88 1.60 9.05 0.23
CA MET A 88 2.62 10.10 0.28
C MET A 88 3.79 9.84 -0.68
N VAL A 89 4.20 8.57 -0.89
CA VAL A 89 5.25 8.20 -1.84
C VAL A 89 4.85 8.57 -3.27
N PHE A 90 3.65 8.17 -3.71
CA PHE A 90 3.20 8.41 -5.09
C PHE A 90 2.72 9.84 -5.34
N GLY A 91 2.47 10.62 -4.28
CA GLY A 91 2.19 12.04 -4.36
C GLY A 91 3.42 12.94 -4.21
N ALA A 92 4.61 12.40 -3.96
CA ALA A 92 5.79 13.23 -3.69
C ALA A 92 6.26 14.01 -4.92
N SER A 93 6.48 15.32 -4.76
CA SER A 93 6.92 16.21 -5.85
C SER A 93 8.39 16.09 -6.24
N SER A 94 9.24 15.65 -5.31
CA SER A 94 10.69 15.62 -5.50
C SER A 94 11.27 14.25 -5.16
N PHE A 95 12.33 13.86 -5.86
CA PHE A 95 13.04 12.60 -5.63
C PHE A 95 13.52 12.44 -4.18
N PHE A 96 13.87 13.56 -3.52
CA PHE A 96 14.27 13.55 -2.12
C PHE A 96 13.13 13.17 -1.18
N ILE A 97 11.93 13.77 -1.35
CA ILE A 97 10.75 13.43 -0.54
C ILE A 97 10.29 12.00 -0.84
N PHE A 98 10.31 11.61 -2.11
CA PHE A 98 10.03 10.24 -2.54
C PHE A 98 10.92 9.23 -1.81
N TYR A 99 12.24 9.47 -1.76
CA TYR A 99 13.20 8.59 -1.10
C TYR A 99 12.91 8.44 0.40
N ILE A 100 12.70 9.55 1.12
CA ILE A 100 12.40 9.52 2.56
C ILE A 100 11.11 8.73 2.82
N CYS A 101 10.06 9.00 2.05
CA CYS A 101 8.80 8.29 2.19
C CYS A 101 8.96 6.81 1.84
N PHE A 102 9.73 6.46 0.81
CA PHE A 102 9.98 5.09 0.38
C PHE A 102 10.70 4.26 1.46
N GLU A 103 11.78 4.79 2.03
CA GLU A 103 12.48 4.14 3.15
C GLU A 103 11.57 3.98 4.38
N SER A 104 10.68 4.94 4.63
CA SER A 104 9.74 4.86 5.74
C SER A 104 8.70 3.73 5.62
N VAL A 105 8.40 3.24 4.39
CA VAL A 105 7.53 2.06 4.17
C VAL A 105 8.18 0.76 4.67
N LEU A 106 9.52 0.69 4.72
CA LEU A 106 10.23 -0.51 5.16
C LEU A 106 9.91 -0.85 6.62
N ILE A 107 9.79 0.16 7.48
CA ILE A 107 9.54 -0.05 8.93
C ILE A 107 8.21 -0.81 9.19
N PRO A 108 7.04 -0.35 8.71
CA PRO A 108 5.79 -1.08 8.95
C PRO A 108 5.71 -2.41 8.21
N THR A 109 6.35 -2.55 7.05
CA THR A 109 6.39 -3.83 6.33
C THR A 109 7.22 -4.87 7.08
N LEU A 110 8.36 -4.47 7.66
CA LEU A 110 9.14 -5.32 8.56
C LEU A 110 8.36 -5.74 9.80
N LEU A 111 7.61 -4.81 10.42
CA LEU A 111 6.76 -5.13 11.57
C LEU A 111 5.66 -6.15 11.23
N LEU A 112 5.09 -6.08 10.02
CA LEU A 112 4.14 -7.09 9.55
C LEU A 112 4.78 -8.47 9.40
N ILE A 113 5.95 -8.55 8.73
CA ILE A 113 6.64 -9.83 8.48
C ILE A 113 7.08 -10.48 9.80
N LEU A 114 7.66 -9.70 10.72
CA LEU A 114 8.12 -10.20 12.02
C LEU A 114 6.96 -10.54 12.97
N GLY A 115 5.90 -9.73 12.95
CA GLY A 115 4.78 -9.86 13.88
C GLY A 115 3.84 -11.02 13.57
N TRP A 116 3.57 -11.28 12.28
CA TRP A 116 2.58 -12.26 11.83
C TRP A 116 3.13 -13.39 10.95
N GLY A 117 4.43 -13.37 10.61
CA GLY A 117 5.09 -14.49 9.94
C GLY A 117 5.29 -15.67 10.90
N TYR A 118 4.67 -16.81 10.61
CA TYR A 118 4.74 -18.00 11.48
C TYR A 118 6.03 -18.83 11.30
N GLN A 119 6.61 -18.80 10.10
CA GLN A 119 7.72 -19.68 9.70
C GLN A 119 9.08 -19.20 10.26
N PRO A 120 9.99 -20.12 10.69
CA PRO A 120 11.33 -19.74 11.15
C PRO A 120 12.17 -19.02 10.10
N GLU A 121 11.90 -19.27 8.81
CA GLU A 121 12.54 -18.60 7.66
C GLU A 121 12.26 -17.08 7.60
N ARG A 122 11.31 -16.55 8.40
CA ARG A 122 10.97 -15.12 8.43
C ARG A 122 12.15 -14.20 8.73
N MET A 123 13.07 -14.63 9.61
CA MET A 123 14.23 -13.83 9.98
C MET A 123 15.21 -13.70 8.81
N GLN A 124 15.33 -14.75 8.00
CA GLN A 124 16.13 -14.73 6.78
C GLN A 124 15.45 -13.86 5.72
N ALA A 125 14.14 -13.98 5.53
CA ALA A 125 13.36 -13.14 4.60
C ALA A 125 13.50 -11.63 4.92
N VAL A 126 13.49 -11.27 6.20
CA VAL A 126 13.71 -9.89 6.65
C VAL A 126 15.12 -9.39 6.31
N ASN A 127 16.15 -10.21 6.57
CA ASN A 127 17.53 -9.84 6.23
C ASN A 127 17.70 -9.67 4.73
N TYR A 128 17.10 -10.55 3.92
CA TYR A 128 17.13 -10.41 2.46
C TYR A 128 16.43 -9.12 2.03
N MET A 129 15.20 -8.86 2.50
CA MET A 129 14.47 -7.64 2.17
C MET A 129 15.31 -6.39 2.46
N LEU A 130 15.85 -6.27 3.67
CA LEU A 130 16.65 -5.11 4.09
C LEU A 130 17.91 -4.92 3.23
N ILE A 131 18.65 -6.00 2.96
CA ILE A 131 19.87 -5.90 2.15
C ILE A 131 19.51 -5.47 0.73
N TYR A 132 18.49 -6.06 0.12
CA TYR A 132 18.11 -5.73 -1.25
C TYR A 132 17.53 -4.30 -1.38
N THR A 133 16.75 -3.83 -0.41
CA THR A 133 16.17 -2.49 -0.48
C THR A 133 17.18 -1.40 -0.14
N VAL A 134 17.98 -1.57 0.93
CA VAL A 134 18.94 -0.54 1.35
C VAL A 134 20.16 -0.49 0.43
N ALA A 135 20.69 -1.65 0.00
CA ALA A 135 21.80 -1.66 -0.96
C ALA A 135 21.36 -1.14 -2.34
N GLY A 136 20.11 -1.41 -2.73
CA GLY A 136 19.54 -0.92 -3.98
C GLY A 136 19.15 0.56 -3.95
N SER A 137 18.85 1.13 -2.78
CA SER A 137 18.45 2.54 -2.62
C SER A 137 19.64 3.48 -2.42
N LEU A 138 20.77 2.99 -1.90
CA LEU A 138 22.04 3.74 -1.78
C LEU A 138 22.56 4.42 -3.06
N PRO A 139 22.50 3.82 -4.27
CA PRO A 139 22.92 4.50 -5.51
C PRO A 139 21.89 5.50 -6.05
N LEU A 140 20.71 5.58 -5.44
CA LEU A 140 19.66 6.54 -5.80
C LEU A 140 19.87 7.90 -5.12
N ILE A 141 20.86 7.98 -4.22
CA ILE A 141 21.36 9.17 -3.52
C ILE A 141 22.69 9.59 -4.15
#